data_AF-A0AAW6EP17-F1
#
_entry.id   AF-A0AAW6EP17-F1
#
_cell.length_a   1.000
_cell.length_b   1.000
_cell.length_c   1.000
_cell.angle_alpha   90.00
_cell.angle_beta   90.00
_cell.angle_gamma   90.00
#
_symmetry.space_group_name_H-M   'P 1'
#
loop_
_entity.id
_entity.type
_entity.pdbx_description
1 polymer ?
#
loop_
_entity_poly.entity_id
_entity_poly.type
_entity_poly.pdbx_seq_one_letter_code
_entity_poly.pdbx_strand_id
1 'polypeptide(L)'
;MGISIVATILSAAISNFLLNILNDKVWGVFKPMQRDLCNLSNGTRRILNFAGILLAILITVFLSISLGISKLGSGLILGFLGSTVDICFRNNIVENTTK
;
A
#
# COMPACT_ATOMS: atom_id res chain seq x y z
N MET A 1 7.07 20.70 0.28
CA MET A 1 7.47 19.28 0.20
C MET A 1 7.19 18.55 1.50
N GLY A 2 7.59 19.07 2.67
CA GLY A 2 7.40 18.39 3.97
C GLY A 2 5.95 17.96 4.30
N ILE A 3 4.96 18.81 4.06
CA ILE A 3 3.54 18.50 4.38
C ILE A 3 3.04 17.27 3.61
N SER A 4 3.45 17.10 2.35
CA SER A 4 3.05 15.94 1.54
C SER A 4 3.67 14.65 2.07
N ILE A 5 4.94 14.69 2.49
CA ILE A 5 5.64 13.54 3.07
C ILE A 5 4.97 13.11 4.39
N VAL A 6 4.67 14.07 5.27
CA VAL A 6 3.99 13.79 6.54
C VAL A 6 2.59 13.21 6.28
N ALA A 7 1.84 13.77 5.32
CA ALA A 7 0.53 13.25 4.94
C ALA A 7 0.63 11.81 4.39
N THR A 8 1.63 11.51 3.57
CA THR A 8 1.87 10.15 3.05
C THR A 8 2.17 9.17 4.17
N ILE A 9 3.08 9.51 5.08
CA ILE A 9 3.46 8.64 6.20
C ILE A 9 2.28 8.39 7.13
N LEU A 10 1.55 9.46 7.49
CA LEU A 10 0.38 9.36 8.37
C LEU A 10 -0.73 8.53 7.72
N SER A 11 -1.03 8.79 6.45
CA SER A 11 -2.03 8.03 5.69
C SER A 11 -1.64 6.57 5.57
N ALA A 12 -0.38 6.27 5.27
CA ALA A 12 0.12 4.91 5.20
C ALA A 12 -0.02 4.19 6.55
N ALA A 13 0.34 4.83 7.66
CA ALA A 13 0.23 4.24 8.99
C ALA A 13 -1.22 3.90 9.37
N ILE A 14 -2.13 4.87 9.20
CA ILE A 14 -3.56 4.68 9.50
C ILE A 14 -4.16 3.62 8.59
N SER A 15 -3.88 3.70 7.29
CA SER A 15 -4.44 2.77 6.30
C SER A 15 -3.91 1.36 6.51
N ASN A 16 -2.62 1.19 6.83
CA ASN A 16 -2.06 -0.15 7.09
C ASN A 16 -2.71 -0.77 8.34
N PHE A 17 -2.94 0.01 9.40
CA PHE A 17 -3.67 -0.45 10.58
C PHE A 17 -5.11 -0.90 10.24
N LEU A 18 -5.85 -0.08 9.50
CA LEU A 18 -7.23 -0.38 9.09
C LEU A 18 -7.29 -1.62 8.18
N LEU A 19 -6.42 -1.69 7.18
CA LEU A 19 -6.37 -2.80 6.23
C LEU A 19 -5.96 -4.10 6.91
N ASN A 20 -5.04 -4.06 7.89
CA ASN A 20 -4.67 -5.23 8.66
C ASN A 20 -5.84 -5.75 9.50
N ILE A 21 -6.60 -4.86 10.17
CA ILE A 21 -7.83 -5.25 10.87
C ILE A 21 -8.85 -5.85 9.90
N LEU A 22 -9.06 -5.23 8.74
CA LEU A 22 -10.00 -5.72 7.73
C LEU A 22 -9.61 -7.10 7.21
N ASN A 23 -8.31 -7.34 7.00
CA ASN A 23 -7.80 -8.59 6.47
C ASN A 23 -7.78 -9.72 7.51
N ASP A 24 -7.37 -9.45 8.75
CA ASP A 24 -7.25 -10.50 9.78
C ASP A 24 -8.56 -10.75 10.54
N LYS A 25 -9.35 -9.71 10.83
CA LYS A 25 -10.50 -9.81 11.75
C LYS A 25 -11.86 -9.83 11.09
N VAL A 26 -12.03 -9.20 9.92
CA VAL A 26 -13.37 -8.90 9.40
C VAL A 26 -13.69 -9.71 8.15
N TRP A 27 -12.91 -9.59 7.07
CA TRP A 27 -13.33 -10.10 5.76
C TRP A 27 -12.28 -10.88 4.99
N GLY A 28 -11.01 -10.90 5.42
CA GLY A 28 -9.99 -11.66 4.68
C GLY A 28 -9.86 -11.25 3.21
N VAL A 29 -10.20 -9.99 2.88
CA VAL A 29 -10.34 -9.49 1.51
C VAL A 29 -9.07 -9.71 0.69
N PHE A 30 -7.91 -9.63 1.33
CA PHE A 30 -6.62 -9.77 0.67
C PHE A 30 -6.05 -11.20 0.75
N LYS A 31 -6.68 -12.12 1.51
CA LYS A 31 -6.19 -13.51 1.67
C LYS A 31 -6.11 -14.30 0.35
N PRO A 32 -7.10 -14.21 -0.58
CA PRO A 32 -6.98 -14.87 -1.88
C PRO A 32 -5.77 -14.35 -2.67
N MET A 33 -5.61 -13.02 -2.73
CA MET A 33 -4.50 -12.38 -3.44
C MET A 33 -3.15 -12.71 -2.80
N GLN A 34 -3.07 -12.71 -1.47
CA GLN A 34 -1.88 -13.15 -0.72
C GLN A 34 -1.51 -14.60 -1.02
N ARG A 35 -2.50 -15.49 -1.12
CA ARG A 35 -2.28 -16.91 -1.46
C ARG A 35 -1.71 -17.07 -2.86
N ASP A 36 -2.27 -16.36 -3.84
CA ASP A 36 -1.77 -16.39 -5.22
C ASP A 36 -0.34 -15.83 -5.31
N LEU A 37 -0.06 -14.75 -4.57
CA LEU A 37 1.28 -14.16 -4.47
C LEU A 37 2.29 -15.08 -3.76
N CYS A 38 1.85 -15.88 -2.79
CA CYS A 38 2.69 -16.90 -2.14
C CYS A 38 3.03 -18.08 -3.06
N ASN A 39 2.20 -18.38 -4.06
CA ASN A 39 2.44 -19.44 -5.04
C ASN A 39 3.45 -19.02 -6.13
N LEU A 40 3.80 -17.73 -6.21
CA LEU A 40 4.79 -17.22 -7.15
C LEU A 40 6.22 -17.42 -6.62
N SER A 41 7.19 -17.52 -7.54
CA SER A 41 8.61 -17.48 -7.16
C SER A 41 8.96 -16.16 -6.48
N ASN A 42 9.93 -16.17 -5.55
CA ASN A 42 10.38 -14.96 -4.86
C ASN A 42 10.85 -13.85 -5.82
N GLY A 43 11.45 -14.22 -6.96
CA GLY A 43 11.86 -13.27 -8.01
C GLY A 43 10.65 -12.58 -8.64
N THR A 44 9.67 -13.36 -9.10
CA THR A 44 8.43 -12.83 -9.68
C THR A 44 7.67 -11.97 -8.68
N ARG A 45 7.58 -12.41 -7.41
CA ARG A 45 6.90 -11.66 -6.35
C ARG A 45 7.55 -10.29 -6.11
N ARG A 46 8.88 -10.22 -6.12
CA ARG A 46 9.63 -8.97 -5.96
C ARG A 46 9.42 -8.00 -7.12
N ILE A 47 9.42 -8.50 -8.35
CA ILE A 47 9.12 -7.70 -9.55
C ILE A 47 7.70 -7.16 -9.48
N LEU A 48 6.74 -7.99 -9.10
CA LEU A 48 5.34 -7.61 -9.03
C LEU A 48 5.06 -6.60 -7.90
N ASN A 49 5.74 -6.73 -6.76
CA ASN A 49 5.70 -5.72 -5.69
C ASN A 49 6.23 -4.36 -6.19
N PHE A 50 7.37 -4.38 -6.87
CA PHE A 50 7.94 -3.16 -7.46
C PHE A 50 6.99 -2.53 -8.49
N ALA A 51 6.37 -3.33 -9.35
CA ALA A 51 5.36 -2.87 -10.29
C ALA A 51 4.15 -2.26 -9.59
N GLY A 52 3.70 -2.83 -8.46
CA GLY A 52 2.63 -2.30 -7.64
C GLY A 52 2.95 -0.92 -7.04
N ILE A 53 4.17 -0.73 -6.52
CA ILE A 53 4.63 0.58 -6.01
C ILE A 53 4.69 1.60 -7.14
N LEU A 54 5.26 1.23 -8.29
CA LEU A 54 5.33 2.12 -9.46
C LEU A 54 3.94 2.54 -9.93
N LEU A 55 3.00 1.58 -9.97
CA LEU A 55 1.61 1.83 -10.33
C LEU A 55 0.93 2.79 -9.36
N ALA A 56 1.14 2.64 -8.05
CA ALA A 56 0.59 3.54 -7.03
C ALA A 56 1.08 4.98 -7.23
N ILE A 57 2.36 5.17 -7.58
CA ILE A 57 2.93 6.48 -7.90
C ILE A 57 2.30 7.05 -9.16
N LEU A 58 2.19 6.26 -10.23
CA LEU A 58 1.60 6.70 -11.50
C LEU A 58 0.14 7.12 -11.32
N ILE A 59 -0.66 6.32 -10.61
CA ILE A 59 -2.06 6.63 -10.30
C ILE A 59 -2.15 7.94 -9.52
N THR A 60 -1.30 8.11 -8.50
CA THR A 60 -1.30 9.33 -7.68
C THR A 60 -0.95 10.56 -8.51
N VAL A 61 0.07 10.48 -9.36
CA VAL A 61 0.49 11.58 -10.24
C VAL A 61 -0.62 11.91 -11.24
N PHE A 62 -1.19 10.90 -11.87
CA PHE A 62 -2.29 11.06 -12.81
C PHE A 62 -3.51 11.72 -12.17
N LEU A 63 -3.95 11.24 -10.99
CA LEU A 63 -5.06 11.83 -10.24
C LEU A 63 -4.76 13.27 -9.82
N SER A 64 -3.52 13.54 -9.38
CA SER A 64 -3.13 14.89 -8.98
C SER A 64 -3.22 15.88 -10.14
N ILE A 65 -2.82 15.47 -11.35
CA ILE A 65 -2.91 16.30 -12.56
C ILE A 65 -4.36 16.42 -13.03
N SER A 66 -5.06 15.29 -13.17
CA SER A 66 -6.38 15.23 -13.78
C SER A 66 -7.47 15.87 -12.93
N LEU A 67 -7.38 15.79 -11.61
CA LEU A 67 -8.38 16.31 -10.67
C LEU A 67 -7.89 17.56 -9.92
N GLY A 68 -6.70 18.07 -10.24
CA GLY A 68 -6.13 19.24 -9.57
C GLY A 68 -5.93 19.04 -8.06
N ILE A 69 -5.68 17.81 -7.61
CA ILE A 69 -5.60 17.48 -6.18
C ILE A 69 -4.40 18.19 -5.56
N SER A 70 -4.62 18.76 -4.38
CA SER A 70 -3.57 19.43 -3.62
C SER A 70 -2.42 18.46 -3.25
N LYS A 71 -1.23 19.00 -2.97
CA LYS A 71 -0.06 18.22 -2.53
C LYS A 71 -0.30 17.39 -1.27
N LEU A 72 -1.27 17.81 -0.45
CA LEU A 72 -1.69 17.08 0.74
C LEU A 72 -2.57 15.88 0.35
N GLY A 73 -3.57 16.09 -0.51
CA GLY A 73 -4.43 15.02 -1.00
C GLY A 73 -3.67 13.96 -1.80
N SER A 74 -2.70 14.35 -2.62
CA SER A 74 -1.86 13.39 -3.33
C SER A 74 -0.98 12.57 -2.38
N GLY A 75 -0.47 13.18 -1.31
CA GLY A 75 0.25 12.45 -0.26
C GLY A 75 -0.65 11.43 0.46
N LEU A 76 -1.89 11.82 0.81
CA LEU A 76 -2.86 10.91 1.41
C LEU A 76 -3.18 9.70 0.51
N ILE A 77 -3.43 9.95 -0.78
CA ILE A 77 -3.71 8.89 -1.77
C ILE A 77 -2.51 7.96 -1.92
N LEU A 78 -1.30 8.51 -2.01
CA LEU A 78 -0.08 7.70 -2.14
C LEU A 78 0.13 6.82 -0.90
N GLY A 79 -0.10 7.36 0.30
CA GLY A 79 0.01 6.59 1.55
C GLY A 79 -1.00 5.45 1.61
N PHE A 80 -2.24 5.71 1.19
CA PHE A 80 -3.30 4.70 1.13
C PHE A 80 -2.96 3.59 0.12
N LEU A 81 -2.60 3.96 -1.12
CA LEU A 81 -2.23 2.98 -2.16
C LEU A 81 -0.99 2.19 -1.76
N GLY A 82 0.01 2.84 -1.17
CA GLY A 82 1.22 2.19 -0.65
C GLY A 82 0.89 1.15 0.42
N SER A 83 0.02 1.47 1.38
CA SER A 83 -0.42 0.51 2.40
C SER A 83 -1.23 -0.66 1.84
N THR A 84 -1.94 -0.45 0.73
CA THR A 84 -2.69 -1.51 0.04
C THR A 84 -1.74 -2.48 -0.66
N VAL A 85 -0.68 -1.97 -1.30
CA VAL A 85 0.38 -2.82 -1.86
C VAL A 85 1.07 -3.60 -0.73
N ASP A 86 1.40 -2.94 0.38
CA ASP A 86 2.08 -3.56 1.52
C ASP A 86 1.28 -4.74 2.10
N ILE A 87 -0.02 -4.57 2.35
CA ILE A 87 -0.87 -5.64 2.87
C ILE A 87 -1.05 -6.77 1.86
N CYS A 88 -1.15 -6.50 0.56
CA CYS A 88 -1.27 -7.53 -0.47
C CYS A 88 -0.02 -8.41 -0.58
N PHE A 89 1.16 -7.80 -0.53
CA PHE A 89 2.43 -8.52 -0.62
C PHE A 89 2.94 -9.03 0.74
N ARG A 90 2.23 -8.69 1.83
CA ARG A 90 2.43 -9.06 3.23
C ARG A 90 3.89 -9.34 3.56
N ASN A 91 4.74 -8.36 3.32
CA ASN A 91 5.95 -8.13 4.12
C ASN A 91 5.47 -7.46 5.41
N ASN A 92 4.77 -8.20 6.26
CA ASN A 92 4.14 -7.63 7.44
C ASN A 92 5.21 -7.08 8.39
N ILE A 93 5.40 -5.76 8.43
CA ILE A 93 6.32 -5.10 9.37
C ILE A 93 5.95 -5.50 10.81
N VAL A 94 4.66 -5.66 11.12
CA VAL A 94 4.17 -6.09 12.44
C VAL A 94 4.59 -7.52 12.77
N GLU A 95 4.52 -8.45 11.82
CA GLU A 95 4.84 -9.87 12.06
C GLU A 95 6.37 -10.10 12.13
N ASN A 96 7.15 -9.24 11.48
CA ASN A 96 8.61 -9.25 11.53
C ASN A 96 9.19 -8.53 12.76
N THR A 97 8.40 -7.73 13.48
CA THR A 97 8.82 -7.11 14.76
C THR A 97 8.53 -8.02 15.95
N THR A 98 7.65 -9.01 15.77
CA THR A 98 7.30 -10.03 16.77
C THR A 98 8.09 -11.33 16.65
N LYS A 99 9.08 -11.40 15.75
CA LYS A 99 10.01 -12.53 15.61
C LYS A 99 11.38 -12.18 16.14
#